data_AF-A0A7X7DTV7-F1
#
_entry.id   AF-A0A7X7DTV7-F1
#
_cell.length_a   1.000
_cell.length_b   1.000
_cell.length_c   1.000
_cell.angle_alpha   90.00
_cell.angle_beta   90.00
_cell.angle_gamma   90.00
#
_symmetry.space_group_name_H-M   'P 1'
#
loop_
_entity.id
_entity.type
_entity.pdbx_description
1 polymer ?
#
loop_
_entity_poly.entity_id
_entity_poly.type
_entity_poly.pdbx_seq_one_letter_code
_entity_poly.pdbx_strand_id
1 'polypeptide(L)'
;EGGRVVRSWGDMLLGGRLFDDLFFQWLCDQNPGLDTELEAQGSAYFVQSHLCREVKEFFSRSMARDRGEPVSKVLAGYGRLTDLTWEEFLRRGASYTPSRPFIEFSKGILPELRGRARSTAWNFLAHNGGEPLQGQKLDLFGWFRECLRSGLEEGKIERERISLVILAGGSSLWPFVGEILREEIPLREERALVRSDRPYAVIAQGISLLPALKKRFARARQSLQNELPDFLENRLGALTANRVAALEEKMASLAVDIFFRKEVVPLLLEFRKQGGSLALLRKRIDERTAAAEPLAREHLARLAPRFLEGLREEVRDLLAEWFASHGVALPRKDLAFVLPDELSEPMLRVRTPAADGMLDVVGTAVGGLLTAGAAMLCGGSSTALITAGPIGLAAGAILGASAGWMLLRYGKARMKETAERMKLPALLAAFMIDEKRIADLENDLSDALADHLERRFVPLKRELDDRIRTLVRDEIRALNEINSF
;
A
#
# COMPACT_ATOMS: atom_id res chain seq x y z
N GLU A 1 11.04 2.88 6.32
CA GLU A 1 12.12 2.37 5.44
C GLU A 1 12.85 1.16 6.05
N GLY A 2 12.15 0.04 6.29
CA GLY A 2 12.77 -1.27 6.53
C GLY A 2 13.85 -1.43 7.62
N GLY A 3 14.07 -0.46 8.51
CA GLY A 3 15.20 -0.45 9.45
C GLY A 3 16.54 0.01 8.87
N ARG A 4 16.55 0.57 7.64
CA ARG A 4 17.76 1.11 7.02
C ARG A 4 18.15 2.45 7.64
N VAL A 5 19.44 2.64 7.87
CA VAL A 5 19.98 3.93 8.33
C VAL A 5 19.98 4.93 7.16
N VAL A 6 19.16 5.97 7.26
CA VAL A 6 19.10 7.07 6.27
C VAL A 6 20.30 7.99 6.39
N ARG A 7 20.61 8.37 7.63
CA ARG A 7 21.71 9.26 7.98
C ARG A 7 22.19 8.93 9.39
N SER A 8 23.49 9.09 9.61
CA SER A 8 24.11 9.05 10.93
C SER A 8 24.93 10.32 11.08
N TRP A 9 24.71 11.03 12.19
CA TRP A 9 25.40 12.27 12.54
C TRP A 9 25.50 12.39 14.06
N GLY A 10 26.32 13.31 14.51
CA GLY A 10 26.51 13.62 15.92
C GLY A 10 27.82 14.33 16.17
N ASP A 11 27.97 14.81 17.40
CA ASP A 11 29.15 15.53 17.86
C ASP A 11 29.79 14.79 19.03
N MET A 12 31.08 14.44 18.89
CA MET A 12 31.80 13.63 19.88
C MET A 12 32.12 14.38 21.17
N LEU A 13 32.14 15.71 21.14
CA LEU A 13 32.40 16.52 22.33
C LEU A 13 31.12 16.87 23.06
N LEU A 14 30.00 16.93 22.36
CA LEU A 14 28.67 17.18 22.91
C LEU A 14 28.14 15.98 23.71
N GLY A 15 28.79 15.72 24.85
CA GLY A 15 28.51 14.58 25.71
C GLY A 15 28.60 14.94 27.18
N GLY A 16 28.54 13.91 28.03
CA GLY A 16 28.51 14.08 29.48
C GLY A 16 29.72 14.79 30.07
N ARG A 17 30.86 14.82 29.34
CA ARG A 17 32.13 15.39 29.78
C ARG A 17 32.15 16.92 29.81
N LEU A 18 31.43 17.58 28.90
CA LEU A 18 31.23 19.04 28.96
C LEU A 18 30.49 19.45 30.23
N PHE A 19 29.47 18.67 30.59
CA PHE A 19 28.71 18.92 31.80
C PHE A 19 29.54 18.63 33.06
N ASP A 20 30.44 17.63 33.04
CA ASP A 20 31.39 17.43 34.15
C ASP A 20 32.24 18.69 34.38
N ASP A 21 32.68 19.33 33.30
CA ASP A 21 33.43 20.58 33.37
C ASP A 21 32.58 21.76 33.88
N LEU A 22 31.33 21.88 33.44
CA LEU A 22 30.41 22.90 33.94
C LEU A 22 30.23 22.83 35.47
N PHE A 23 30.12 21.61 36.02
CA PHE A 23 30.05 21.42 37.48
C PHE A 23 31.39 21.70 38.16
N PHE A 24 32.51 21.41 37.51
CA PHE A 24 33.84 21.78 38.00
C PHE A 24 34.02 23.30 38.11
N GLN A 25 33.58 24.05 37.10
CA GLN A 25 33.59 25.51 37.15
C GLN A 25 32.69 26.06 38.25
N TRP A 26 31.50 25.48 38.39
CA TRP A 26 30.58 25.87 39.47
C TRP A 26 31.21 25.61 40.85
N LEU A 27 31.96 24.53 41.00
CA LEU A 27 32.68 24.22 42.23
C LEU A 27 33.76 25.28 42.51
N CYS A 28 34.58 25.61 41.53
CA CYS A 28 35.63 26.64 41.69
C CYS A 28 35.04 28.02 41.99
N ASP A 29 33.93 28.40 41.36
CA ASP A 29 33.25 29.67 41.62
C ASP A 29 32.75 29.78 43.06
N GLN A 30 32.26 28.68 43.64
CA GLN A 30 31.79 28.65 45.03
C GLN A 30 32.91 28.46 46.06
N ASN A 31 34.11 28.07 45.63
CA ASN A 31 35.26 27.82 46.50
C ASN A 31 36.48 28.58 45.96
N PRO A 32 36.60 29.88 46.24
CA PRO A 32 37.66 30.72 45.68
C PRO A 32 39.07 30.17 46.00
N GLY A 33 39.92 30.10 44.98
CA GLY A 33 41.29 29.59 45.07
C GLY A 33 41.44 28.07 44.94
N LEU A 34 40.33 27.33 44.90
CA LEU A 34 40.34 25.88 44.75
C LEU A 34 40.97 25.44 43.42
N ASP A 35 40.71 26.15 42.32
CA ASP A 35 41.29 25.87 41.01
C ASP A 35 42.83 25.82 41.04
N THR A 36 43.44 26.82 41.68
CA THR A 36 44.89 26.93 41.83
C THR A 36 45.45 25.84 42.75
N GLU A 37 44.73 25.53 43.83
CA GLU A 37 45.10 24.44 44.75
C GLU A 37 45.08 23.07 44.06
N LEU A 38 44.01 22.79 43.29
CA LEU A 38 43.85 21.54 42.56
C LEU A 38 44.91 21.38 41.45
N GLU A 39 45.30 22.47 40.79
CA GLU A 39 46.41 22.47 39.84
C GLU A 39 47.74 22.16 40.54
N ALA A 40 48.02 22.83 41.67
CA ALA A 40 49.25 22.61 42.44
C ALA A 40 49.38 21.18 42.99
N GLN A 41 48.26 20.57 43.37
CA GLN A 41 48.19 19.20 43.86
C GLN A 41 48.15 18.14 42.74
N GLY A 42 47.99 18.56 41.47
CA GLY A 42 47.79 17.64 40.35
C GLY A 42 46.46 16.87 40.42
N SER A 43 45.50 17.34 41.21
CA SER A 43 44.21 16.67 41.46
C SER A 43 43.06 17.20 40.61
N ALA A 44 43.27 18.30 39.86
CA ALA A 44 42.24 18.94 39.03
C ALA A 44 41.52 17.98 38.07
N TYR A 45 42.27 17.10 37.38
CA TYR A 45 41.66 16.11 36.48
C TYR A 45 40.79 15.11 37.23
N PHE A 46 41.20 14.62 38.41
CA PHE A 46 40.42 13.70 39.22
C PHE A 46 39.13 14.35 39.71
N VAL A 47 39.22 15.57 40.25
CA VAL A 47 38.06 16.30 40.76
C VAL A 47 37.06 16.59 39.63
N GLN A 48 37.52 17.06 38.48
CA GLN A 48 36.68 17.29 37.29
C GLN A 48 36.05 15.98 36.77
N SER A 49 36.86 14.94 36.56
CA SER A 49 36.43 13.72 35.85
C SER A 49 35.57 12.79 36.67
N HIS A 50 35.79 12.77 37.98
CA HIS A 50 35.23 11.78 38.88
C HIS A 50 34.25 12.43 39.86
N LEU A 51 34.71 13.37 40.69
CA LEU A 51 33.85 13.97 41.72
C LEU A 51 32.75 14.85 41.12
N CYS A 52 33.08 15.70 40.16
CA CYS A 52 32.08 16.53 39.48
C CYS A 52 31.12 15.69 38.64
N ARG A 53 31.55 14.54 38.13
CA ARG A 53 30.66 13.56 37.49
C ARG A 53 29.63 13.01 38.47
N GLU A 54 30.03 12.63 39.68
CA GLU A 54 29.09 12.15 40.70
C GLU A 54 28.08 13.23 41.08
N VAL A 55 28.54 14.48 41.24
CA VAL A 55 27.67 15.63 41.50
C VAL A 55 26.68 15.83 40.34
N LYS A 56 27.18 15.84 39.10
CA LYS A 56 26.37 15.96 37.88
C LYS A 56 25.28 14.89 37.82
N GLU A 57 25.63 13.63 38.04
CA GLU A 57 24.69 12.53 38.00
C GLU A 57 23.65 12.62 39.12
N PHE A 58 24.07 13.02 40.34
CA PHE A 58 23.15 13.28 41.45
C PHE A 58 22.20 14.45 41.17
N PHE A 59 22.73 15.56 40.65
CA PHE A 59 21.96 16.73 40.26
C PHE A 59 20.94 16.38 39.16
N SER A 60 21.38 15.72 38.09
CA SER A 60 20.51 15.31 36.98
C SER A 60 19.34 14.44 37.44
N ARG A 61 19.58 13.48 38.34
CA ARG A 61 18.51 12.66 38.94
C ARG A 61 17.55 13.48 39.80
N SER A 62 18.06 14.43 40.55
CA SER A 62 17.25 15.29 41.41
C SER A 62 16.35 16.20 40.57
N MET A 63 16.90 16.85 39.54
CA MET A 63 16.14 17.71 38.61
C MET A 63 15.16 16.93 37.73
N ALA A 64 15.40 15.64 37.50
CA ALA A 64 14.42 14.78 36.84
C ALA A 64 13.22 14.46 37.74
N ARG A 65 13.39 14.50 39.07
CA ARG A 65 12.33 14.27 40.06
C ARG A 65 11.58 15.56 40.38
N ASP A 66 12.30 16.60 40.75
CA ASP A 66 11.76 17.91 41.11
C ASP A 66 12.78 19.00 40.77
N ARG A 67 12.37 19.99 39.97
CA ARG A 67 13.22 21.09 39.51
C ARG A 67 13.14 22.31 40.43
N GLY A 68 12.16 22.36 41.32
CA GLY A 68 12.00 23.44 42.30
C GLY A 68 12.88 23.26 43.54
N GLU A 69 13.38 22.04 43.78
CA GLU A 69 14.19 21.72 44.95
C GLU A 69 15.68 21.97 44.67
N PRO A 70 16.34 22.95 45.32
CA PRO A 70 17.78 23.12 45.22
C PRO A 70 18.51 21.95 45.88
N VAL A 71 19.67 21.57 45.33
CA VAL A 71 20.49 20.50 45.90
C VAL A 71 21.88 20.96 46.28
N SER A 72 22.46 20.33 47.30
CA SER A 72 23.82 20.64 47.77
C SER A 72 24.64 19.36 47.90
N LYS A 73 25.96 19.47 47.69
CA LYS A 73 26.90 18.36 47.80
C LYS A 73 28.23 18.84 48.38
N VAL A 74 28.71 18.14 49.41
CA VAL A 74 30.04 18.36 49.98
C VAL A 74 31.02 17.38 49.33
N LEU A 75 32.16 17.88 48.87
CA LEU A 75 33.27 17.09 48.35
C LEU A 75 34.40 17.12 49.39
N ALA A 76 34.52 16.04 50.17
CA ALA A 76 35.48 15.99 51.26
C ALA A 76 36.91 16.25 50.76
N GLY A 77 37.56 17.27 51.34
CA GLY A 77 38.91 17.70 50.94
C GLY A 77 38.96 18.58 49.67
N TYR A 78 37.83 18.85 49.02
CA TYR A 78 37.79 19.55 47.72
C TYR A 78 36.69 20.63 47.62
N GLY A 79 36.11 21.03 48.76
CA GLY A 79 35.12 22.11 48.82
C GLY A 79 33.66 21.64 48.85
N ARG A 80 32.74 22.55 48.55
CA ARG A 80 31.30 22.28 48.57
C ARG A 80 30.56 22.99 47.45
N LEU A 81 29.48 22.38 47.00
CA LEU A 81 28.50 22.96 46.10
C LEU A 81 27.19 23.11 46.87
N THR A 82 26.72 24.34 47.03
CA THR A 82 25.49 24.69 47.74
C THR A 82 24.47 25.31 46.78
N ASP A 83 23.19 25.10 47.07
CA ASP A 83 22.05 25.70 46.38
C ASP A 83 22.09 25.56 44.85
N LEU A 84 22.39 24.36 44.37
CA LEU A 84 22.37 24.06 42.95
C LEU A 84 20.92 24.01 42.46
N THR A 85 20.53 25.01 41.67
CA THR A 85 19.19 25.13 41.08
C THR A 85 19.19 24.76 39.60
N TRP A 86 18.02 24.36 39.09
CA TRP A 86 17.83 24.12 37.66
C TRP A 86 18.08 25.38 36.81
N GLU A 87 17.60 26.53 37.28
CA GLU A 87 17.76 27.81 36.57
C GLU A 87 19.23 28.21 36.42
N GLU A 88 20.02 28.07 37.49
CA GLU A 88 21.46 28.37 37.43
C GLU A 88 22.21 27.39 36.53
N PHE A 89 21.82 26.11 36.52
CA PHE A 89 22.37 25.14 35.57
C PHE A 89 22.11 25.56 34.11
N LEU A 90 20.88 25.98 33.79
CA LEU A 90 20.55 26.47 32.44
C LEU A 90 21.34 27.75 32.09
N ARG A 91 21.46 28.69 33.04
CA ARG A 91 22.21 29.92 32.85
C ARG A 91 23.69 29.64 32.56
N ARG A 92 24.32 28.79 33.37
CA ARG A 92 25.72 28.37 33.20
C ARG A 92 25.94 27.63 31.90
N GLY A 93 25.01 26.75 31.51
CA GLY A 93 25.11 26.00 30.25
C GLY A 93 24.95 26.88 29.01
N ALA A 94 24.14 27.94 29.09
CA ALA A 94 23.93 28.90 28.00
C ALA A 94 25.13 29.86 27.80
N SER A 95 25.98 30.00 28.82
CA SER A 95 27.17 30.85 28.78
C SER A 95 28.43 30.11 29.26
N TYR A 96 28.56 28.85 28.87
CA TYR A 96 29.65 27.98 29.27
C TYR A 96 30.97 28.42 28.65
N THR A 97 32.06 28.34 29.40
CA THR A 97 33.41 28.57 28.89
C THR A 97 34.26 27.39 29.32
N PRO A 98 35.04 26.72 28.46
CA PRO A 98 35.81 25.57 28.90
C PRO A 98 36.85 25.91 29.97
N SER A 99 36.97 25.08 31.01
CA SER A 99 38.05 25.19 31.99
C SER A 99 39.39 24.73 31.38
N ARG A 100 40.50 25.15 32.00
CA ARG A 100 41.84 24.74 31.56
C ARG A 100 42.04 23.21 31.58
N PRO A 101 41.63 22.46 32.63
CA PRO A 101 41.65 20.99 32.59
C PRO A 101 40.87 20.38 31.42
N PHE A 102 39.71 20.95 31.05
CA PHE A 102 38.94 20.46 29.90
C PHE A 102 39.65 20.74 28.58
N ILE A 103 40.24 21.92 28.43
CA ILE A 103 41.02 22.31 27.25
C ILE A 103 42.19 21.34 27.05
N GLU A 104 42.97 21.04 28.09
CA GLU A 104 44.08 20.09 28.02
C GLU A 104 43.60 18.68 27.65
N PHE A 105 42.50 18.20 28.24
CA PHE A 105 41.88 16.95 27.84
C PHE A 105 41.49 16.95 26.35
N SER A 106 40.89 18.05 25.88
CA SER A 106 40.39 18.17 24.52
C SER A 106 41.52 18.14 23.48
N LYS A 107 42.71 18.66 23.80
CA LYS A 107 43.90 18.59 22.93
C LYS A 107 44.27 17.17 22.52
N GLY A 108 44.03 16.18 23.38
CA GLY A 108 44.26 14.77 23.06
C GLY A 108 43.27 14.19 22.03
N ILE A 109 42.08 14.78 21.90
CA ILE A 109 40.98 14.29 21.04
C ILE A 109 40.92 15.08 19.72
N LEU A 110 41.42 16.32 19.70
CA LEU A 110 41.47 17.19 18.53
C LEU A 110 42.07 16.54 17.26
N PRO A 111 43.15 15.75 17.31
CA PRO A 111 43.69 15.08 16.12
C PRO A 111 42.70 14.12 15.43
N GLU A 112 41.85 13.43 16.19
CA GLU A 112 40.83 12.52 15.66
C GLU A 112 39.65 13.30 15.03
N LEU A 113 39.46 14.55 15.43
CA LEU A 113 38.43 15.44 14.91
C LEU A 113 38.85 16.16 13.62
N ARG A 114 40.16 16.34 13.36
CA ARG A 114 40.71 17.00 12.14
C ARG A 114 40.24 16.37 10.83
N GLY A 115 40.10 15.04 10.78
CA GLY A 115 39.62 14.32 9.58
C GLY A 115 38.13 14.51 9.29
N ARG A 116 37.40 15.15 10.21
CA ARG A 116 35.95 15.43 10.11
C ARG A 116 35.75 16.93 10.01
N ALA A 117 36.27 17.55 8.94
CA ALA A 117 36.32 19.00 8.70
C ALA A 117 34.95 19.75 8.70
N ARG A 118 33.84 19.06 8.98
CA ARG A 118 32.50 19.62 9.22
C ARG A 118 31.95 19.35 10.61
N SER A 119 32.74 18.75 11.51
CA SER A 119 32.30 18.58 12.90
C SER A 119 32.21 19.95 13.54
N THR A 120 31.03 20.26 14.04
CA THR A 120 30.74 21.40 14.90
C THR A 120 31.81 21.54 15.97
N ALA A 121 32.13 20.46 16.70
CA ALA A 121 33.23 20.34 17.66
C ALA A 121 34.59 20.88 17.19
N TRP A 122 35.02 20.56 15.96
CA TRP A 122 36.29 21.04 15.41
C TRP A 122 36.26 22.56 15.22
N ASN A 123 35.18 23.09 14.64
CA ASN A 123 35.00 24.53 14.49
C ASN A 123 34.86 25.24 15.85
N PHE A 124 34.38 24.53 16.89
CA PHE A 124 34.15 25.05 18.24
C PHE A 124 35.37 25.02 19.15
N LEU A 125 36.32 24.12 18.91
CA LEU A 125 37.58 24.12 19.65
C LEU A 125 38.69 24.79 18.87
N ALA A 126 38.83 24.57 17.56
CA ALA A 126 39.95 25.11 16.80
C ALA A 126 39.69 26.55 16.34
N HIS A 127 40.34 27.53 16.96
CA HIS A 127 40.57 28.84 16.36
C HIS A 127 41.76 28.78 15.39
N ASN A 128 41.72 29.57 14.30
CA ASN A 128 42.84 29.89 13.39
C ASN A 128 44.05 28.93 13.41
N GLY A 129 43.88 27.67 13.00
CA GLY A 129 44.99 26.72 12.86
C GLY A 129 45.06 25.57 13.88
N GLY A 130 44.08 25.43 14.79
CA GLY A 130 43.94 24.22 15.62
C GLY A 130 44.09 24.42 17.13
N GLU A 131 44.07 25.66 17.63
CA GLU A 131 44.20 25.96 19.06
C GLU A 131 42.83 26.15 19.73
N PRO A 132 42.59 25.58 20.93
CA PRO A 132 41.36 25.74 21.73
C PRO A 132 40.93 27.20 21.94
N LEU A 133 39.64 27.50 21.71
CA LEU A 133 39.02 28.80 22.04
C LEU A 133 39.06 29.06 23.56
N GLN A 134 40.07 29.80 24.02
CA GLN A 134 40.17 30.21 25.41
C GLN A 134 39.30 31.46 25.65
N GLY A 135 38.35 31.39 26.59
CA GLY A 135 37.57 32.54 27.05
C GLY A 135 36.30 32.88 26.26
N GLN A 136 35.95 32.12 25.21
CA GLN A 136 34.67 32.32 24.51
C GLN A 136 33.51 31.67 25.28
N LYS A 137 32.35 32.34 25.30
CA LYS A 137 31.10 31.80 25.84
C LYS A 137 30.41 30.94 24.79
N LEU A 138 29.89 29.80 25.23
CA LEU A 138 29.23 28.78 24.44
C LEU A 138 27.85 28.49 25.03
N ASP A 139 26.86 28.35 24.15
CA ASP A 139 25.55 27.83 24.52
C ASP A 139 25.51 26.33 24.26
N LEU A 140 25.63 25.53 25.32
CA LEU A 140 25.60 24.06 25.22
C LEU A 140 24.25 23.53 24.73
N PHE A 141 23.15 24.20 25.06
CA PHE A 141 21.81 23.80 24.65
C PHE A 141 21.54 24.19 23.20
N GLY A 142 21.96 25.39 22.82
CA GLY A 142 21.98 25.86 21.43
C GLY A 142 22.82 24.95 20.52
N TRP A 143 24.00 24.51 20.99
CA TRP A 143 24.83 23.55 20.26
C TRP A 143 24.10 22.22 20.05
N PHE A 144 23.42 21.69 21.07
CA PHE A 144 22.59 20.49 20.89
C PHE A 144 21.47 20.67 19.87
N ARG A 145 20.76 21.80 19.89
CA ARG A 145 19.74 22.13 18.87
C ARG A 145 20.34 22.18 17.47
N GLU A 146 21.47 22.86 17.31
CA GLU A 146 22.11 23.02 16.00
C GLU A 146 22.59 21.67 15.45
N CYS A 147 23.17 20.81 16.29
CA CYS A 147 23.58 19.46 15.91
C CYS A 147 22.38 18.61 15.45
N LEU A 148 21.23 18.76 16.10
CA LEU A 148 19.99 18.09 15.70
C LEU A 148 19.48 18.63 14.36
N ARG A 149 19.34 19.96 14.22
CA ARG A 149 18.80 20.61 13.01
C ARG A 149 19.65 20.33 11.77
N SER A 150 20.96 20.57 11.86
CA SER A 150 21.90 20.35 10.76
C SER A 150 21.87 18.90 10.25
N GLY A 151 21.81 17.92 11.14
CA GLY A 151 21.73 16.52 10.72
C GLY A 151 20.41 16.14 10.05
N LEU A 152 19.29 16.70 10.49
CA LEU A 152 17.99 16.51 9.84
C LEU A 152 17.98 17.16 8.44
N GLU A 153 18.51 18.38 8.32
CA GLU A 153 18.59 19.11 7.06
C GLU A 153 19.52 18.42 6.04
N GLU A 154 20.73 18.05 6.47
CA GLU A 154 21.68 17.30 5.63
C GLU A 154 21.12 15.94 5.21
N GLY A 155 20.39 15.27 6.10
CA GLY A 155 19.71 14.02 5.83
C GLY A 155 18.47 14.16 4.95
N LYS A 156 18.02 15.40 4.67
CA LYS A 156 16.74 15.70 4.02
C LYS A 156 15.55 15.00 4.70
N ILE A 157 15.59 14.94 6.03
CA ILE A 157 14.58 14.27 6.86
C ILE A 157 13.55 15.32 7.28
N GLU A 158 12.35 15.21 6.73
CA GLU A 158 11.20 16.02 7.15
C GLU A 158 10.80 15.67 8.59
N ARG A 159 10.68 16.70 9.44
CA ARG A 159 10.46 16.54 10.89
C ARG A 159 9.11 15.86 11.16
N GLU A 160 8.11 16.14 10.33
CA GLU A 160 6.75 15.61 10.40
C GLU A 160 6.67 14.12 10.06
N ARG A 161 7.69 13.57 9.39
CA ARG A 161 7.79 12.14 9.08
C ARG A 161 8.38 11.32 10.23
N ILE A 162 8.94 11.98 11.26
CA ILE A 162 9.50 11.32 12.44
C ILE A 162 8.34 10.91 13.35
N SER A 163 8.11 9.60 13.45
CA SER A 163 7.05 9.03 14.30
C SER A 163 7.52 8.57 15.67
N LEU A 164 8.84 8.38 15.86
CA LEU A 164 9.42 7.83 17.08
C LEU A 164 10.86 8.34 17.25
N VAL A 165 11.19 8.76 18.47
CA VAL A 165 12.54 9.12 18.90
C VAL A 165 12.96 8.18 20.03
N ILE A 166 14.10 7.52 19.88
CA ILE A 166 14.64 6.58 20.87
C ILE A 166 15.88 7.20 21.51
N LEU A 167 15.79 7.43 22.82
CA LEU A 167 16.88 7.98 23.63
C LEU A 167 17.74 6.85 24.21
N ALA A 168 19.04 6.89 23.89
CA ALA A 168 20.04 5.94 24.38
C ALA A 168 21.28 6.69 24.92
N GLY A 169 21.98 6.07 25.88
CA GLY A 169 23.15 6.65 26.55
C GLY A 169 22.80 7.55 27.74
N GLY A 170 23.73 7.66 28.69
CA GLY A 170 23.49 8.33 29.97
C GLY A 170 23.06 9.80 29.86
N SER A 171 23.69 10.56 28.96
CA SER A 171 23.36 11.98 28.77
C SER A 171 21.94 12.20 28.22
N SER A 172 21.29 11.18 27.66
CA SER A 172 19.89 11.30 27.24
C SER A 172 18.90 11.38 28.42
N LEU A 173 19.35 11.13 29.65
CA LEU A 173 18.53 11.25 30.87
C LEU A 173 18.28 12.68 31.30
N TRP A 174 19.05 13.64 30.79
CA TRP A 174 18.91 15.04 31.15
C TRP A 174 17.50 15.57 30.80
N PRO A 175 16.83 16.30 31.72
CA PRO A 175 15.49 16.81 31.44
C PRO A 175 15.38 17.68 30.19
N PHE A 176 16.39 18.53 29.94
CA PHE A 176 16.41 19.43 28.78
C PHE A 176 16.43 18.71 27.43
N VAL A 177 16.96 17.48 27.36
CA VAL A 177 17.07 16.73 26.09
C VAL A 177 15.69 16.42 25.53
N GLY A 178 14.79 15.92 26.38
CA GLY A 178 13.41 15.65 25.98
C GLY A 178 12.61 16.90 25.64
N GLU A 179 12.91 18.03 26.29
CA GLU A 179 12.28 19.33 26.02
C GLU A 179 12.69 19.85 24.65
N ILE A 180 13.99 19.92 24.38
CA ILE A 180 14.51 20.34 23.09
C ILE A 180 13.95 19.46 21.96
N LEU A 181 13.90 18.14 22.14
CA LEU A 181 13.38 17.24 21.12
C LEU A 181 11.89 17.48 20.81
N ARG A 182 11.07 17.79 21.83
CA ARG A 182 9.65 18.10 21.62
C ARG A 182 9.44 19.44 20.94
N GLU A 183 10.32 20.40 21.17
CA GLU A 183 10.29 21.71 20.52
C GLU A 183 10.74 21.62 19.05
N GLU A 184 11.78 20.82 18.77
CA GLU A 184 12.35 20.72 17.43
C GLU A 184 11.62 19.74 16.52
N ILE A 185 10.97 18.71 17.09
CA ILE A 185 10.29 17.64 16.35
C ILE A 185 8.80 17.62 16.77
N PRO A 186 7.85 17.82 15.83
CA PRO A 186 6.42 17.87 16.12
C PRO A 186 5.86 16.45 16.35
N LEU A 187 6.23 15.85 17.48
CA LEU A 187 5.78 14.52 17.90
C LEU A 187 4.28 14.56 18.22
N ARG A 188 3.48 13.80 17.46
CA ARG A 188 2.01 13.81 17.58
C ARG A 188 1.47 13.12 18.84
N GLU A 189 2.26 12.26 19.47
CA GLU A 189 1.87 11.48 20.64
C GLU A 189 2.94 11.59 21.73
N GLU A 190 2.54 11.70 23.00
CA GLU A 190 3.47 11.72 24.14
C GLU A 190 4.36 10.47 24.19
N ARG A 191 3.86 9.33 23.69
CA ARG A 191 4.56 8.04 23.62
C ARG A 191 5.59 7.96 22.50
N ALA A 192 5.69 8.97 21.63
CA ALA A 192 6.64 8.99 20.53
C ALA A 192 8.09 9.30 20.98
N LEU A 193 8.32 9.70 22.23
CA LEU A 193 9.65 9.82 22.82
C LEU A 193 9.88 8.66 23.80
N VAL A 194 10.68 7.68 23.37
CA VAL A 194 10.94 6.46 24.14
C VAL A 194 12.33 6.51 24.75
N ARG A 195 12.42 6.12 26.02
CA ARG A 195 13.65 6.05 26.79
C ARG A 195 13.68 4.76 27.60
N SER A 196 14.85 4.12 27.69
CA SER A 196 15.05 2.97 28.57
C SER A 196 15.32 3.43 30.01
N ASP A 197 14.89 2.64 30.99
CA ASP A 197 15.27 2.80 32.40
C ASP A 197 16.76 2.49 32.65
N ARG A 198 17.43 1.87 31.67
CA ARG A 198 18.86 1.53 31.69
C ARG A 198 19.57 2.04 30.44
N PRO A 199 19.63 3.37 30.20
CA PRO A 199 20.09 3.93 28.93
C PRO A 199 21.56 3.62 28.61
N TYR A 200 22.39 3.36 29.62
CA TYR A 200 23.80 2.96 29.46
C TYR A 200 23.95 1.54 28.89
N ALA A 201 22.96 0.69 29.07
CA ALA A 201 23.02 -0.71 28.65
C ALA A 201 22.38 -0.94 27.27
N VAL A 202 21.57 0.00 26.75
CA VAL A 202 20.73 -0.21 25.56
C VAL A 202 21.54 -0.66 24.34
N ILE A 203 22.67 0.00 24.08
CA ILE A 203 23.53 -0.32 22.93
C ILE A 203 24.13 -1.72 23.10
N ALA A 204 24.70 -2.02 24.27
CA ALA A 204 25.27 -3.34 24.56
C ALA A 204 24.21 -4.45 24.53
N GLN A 205 23.02 -4.19 25.04
CA GLN A 205 21.87 -5.10 24.99
C GLN A 205 21.47 -5.37 23.53
N GLY A 206 21.34 -4.34 22.71
CA GLY A 206 21.05 -4.49 21.27
C GLY A 206 22.08 -5.37 20.56
N ILE A 207 23.38 -5.11 20.79
CA ILE A 207 24.47 -5.92 20.22
C ILE A 207 24.41 -7.36 20.72
N SER A 208 24.12 -7.59 22.00
CA SER A 208 24.02 -8.95 22.57
C SER A 208 22.87 -9.78 21.99
N LEU A 209 21.80 -9.12 21.53
CA LEU A 209 20.65 -9.77 20.90
C LEU A 209 20.89 -10.07 19.41
N LEU A 210 21.86 -9.40 18.78
CA LEU A 210 22.11 -9.48 17.35
C LEU A 210 22.29 -10.92 16.83
N PRO A 211 23.04 -11.83 17.50
CA PRO A 211 23.17 -13.21 17.03
C PRO A 211 21.84 -13.98 17.03
N ALA A 212 21.01 -13.78 18.05
CA ALA A 212 19.70 -14.42 18.16
C ALA A 212 18.74 -13.88 17.09
N LEU A 213 18.76 -12.55 16.86
CA LEU A 213 17.98 -11.91 15.80
C LEU A 213 18.40 -12.41 14.41
N LYS A 214 19.71 -12.44 14.11
CA LYS A 214 20.24 -13.00 12.85
C LYS A 214 19.77 -14.44 12.63
N LYS A 215 19.85 -15.29 13.66
CA LYS A 215 19.39 -16.68 13.57
C LYS A 215 17.88 -16.79 13.33
N ARG A 216 17.08 -15.95 13.99
CA ARG A 216 15.62 -15.90 13.80
C ARG A 216 15.26 -15.43 12.39
N PHE A 217 15.86 -14.35 11.89
CA PHE A 217 15.61 -13.85 10.54
C PHE A 217 16.09 -14.83 9.46
N ALA A 218 17.22 -15.51 9.66
CA ALA A 218 17.67 -16.55 8.74
C ALA A 218 16.68 -17.72 8.65
N ARG A 219 16.10 -18.15 9.78
CA ARG A 219 15.05 -19.18 9.81
C ARG A 219 13.77 -18.72 9.13
N ALA A 220 13.27 -17.52 9.48
CA ALA A 220 12.09 -16.94 8.86
C ALA A 220 12.25 -16.85 7.34
N ARG A 221 13.42 -16.42 6.85
CA ARG A 221 13.74 -16.39 5.42
C ARG A 221 13.67 -17.76 4.78
N GLN A 222 14.28 -18.77 5.40
CA GLN A 222 14.26 -20.13 4.86
C GLN A 222 12.84 -20.70 4.80
N SER A 223 12.05 -20.50 5.86
CA SER A 223 10.64 -20.91 5.89
C SER A 223 9.82 -20.20 4.81
N LEU A 224 9.91 -18.87 4.72
CA LEU A 224 9.21 -18.09 3.70
C LEU A 224 9.60 -18.53 2.28
N GLN A 225 10.88 -18.82 2.02
CA GLN A 225 11.34 -19.31 0.70
C GLN A 225 10.79 -20.70 0.37
N ASN A 226 10.73 -21.60 1.36
CA ASN A 226 10.24 -22.96 1.17
C ASN A 226 8.71 -22.99 1.00
N GLU A 227 7.99 -22.14 1.73
CA GLU A 227 6.53 -22.02 1.69
C GLU A 227 6.03 -21.18 0.52
N LEU A 228 6.89 -20.36 -0.10
CA LEU A 228 6.51 -19.45 -1.18
C LEU A 228 5.76 -20.13 -2.34
N PRO A 229 6.18 -21.29 -2.88
CA PRO A 229 5.43 -21.93 -3.97
C PRO A 229 4.00 -22.29 -3.56
N ASP A 230 3.83 -22.90 -2.38
CA ASP A 230 2.52 -23.29 -1.84
C ASP A 230 1.65 -22.06 -1.53
N PHE A 231 2.23 -21.02 -0.93
CA PHE A 231 1.53 -19.78 -0.66
C PHE A 231 1.00 -19.14 -1.95
N LEU A 232 1.83 -19.08 -2.99
CA LEU A 232 1.46 -18.47 -4.28
C LEU A 232 0.38 -19.27 -5.00
N GLU A 233 0.48 -20.59 -5.02
CA GLU A 233 -0.46 -21.46 -5.76
C GLU A 233 -1.78 -21.63 -5.00
N ASN A 234 -1.72 -22.01 -3.72
CA ASN A 234 -2.88 -22.50 -2.99
C ASN A 234 -3.60 -21.42 -2.19
N ARG A 235 -2.87 -20.44 -1.63
CA ARG A 235 -3.50 -19.38 -0.81
C ARG A 235 -3.83 -18.16 -1.63
N LEU A 236 -2.80 -17.57 -2.24
CA LEU A 236 -2.94 -16.38 -3.04
C LEU A 236 -3.70 -16.67 -4.34
N GLY A 237 -3.34 -17.74 -5.04
CA GLY A 237 -4.03 -18.15 -6.27
C GLY A 237 -5.52 -18.39 -6.06
N ALA A 238 -5.91 -19.01 -4.94
CA ALA A 238 -7.32 -19.20 -4.59
C ALA A 238 -8.04 -17.87 -4.30
N LEU A 239 -7.40 -16.95 -3.57
CA LEU A 239 -7.95 -15.61 -3.30
C LEU A 239 -8.20 -14.84 -4.61
N THR A 240 -7.19 -14.77 -5.49
CA THR A 240 -7.30 -14.09 -6.79
C THR A 240 -8.39 -14.73 -7.65
N ALA A 241 -8.42 -16.07 -7.74
CA ALA A 241 -9.41 -16.78 -8.53
C ALA A 241 -10.85 -16.51 -8.06
N ASN A 242 -11.10 -16.58 -6.75
CA ASN A 242 -12.42 -16.31 -6.17
C ASN A 242 -12.87 -14.87 -6.43
N ARG A 243 -11.95 -13.90 -6.32
CA ARG A 243 -12.26 -12.49 -6.56
C ARG A 243 -12.54 -12.19 -8.03
N VAL A 244 -11.75 -12.74 -8.94
CA VAL A 244 -11.98 -12.60 -10.38
C VAL A 244 -13.32 -13.21 -10.79
N ALA A 245 -13.65 -14.42 -10.30
CA ALA A 245 -14.95 -15.04 -10.56
C ALA A 245 -16.13 -14.18 -10.08
N ALA A 246 -16.02 -13.59 -8.88
CA ALA A 246 -17.04 -12.67 -8.36
C ALA A 246 -17.16 -11.37 -9.17
N LEU A 247 -16.08 -10.91 -9.82
CA LEU A 247 -16.12 -9.77 -10.72
C LEU A 247 -16.81 -10.16 -12.04
N GLU A 248 -16.45 -11.31 -12.62
CA GLU A 248 -17.05 -11.88 -13.84
C GLU A 248 -18.57 -11.99 -13.70
N GLU A 249 -19.05 -12.59 -12.61
CA GLU A 249 -20.49 -12.72 -12.34
C GLU A 249 -21.20 -11.36 -12.30
N LYS A 250 -20.61 -10.38 -11.60
CA LYS A 250 -21.18 -9.01 -11.52
C LYS A 250 -21.22 -8.32 -12.88
N MET A 251 -20.21 -8.51 -13.71
CA MET A 251 -20.16 -7.89 -15.04
C MET A 251 -21.11 -8.59 -16.02
N ALA A 252 -21.21 -9.92 -15.96
CA ALA A 252 -22.17 -10.68 -16.76
C ALA A 252 -23.60 -10.21 -16.44
N SER A 253 -23.95 -10.13 -15.15
CA SER A 253 -25.26 -9.64 -14.70
C SER A 253 -25.55 -8.21 -15.17
N LEU A 254 -24.56 -7.31 -15.06
CA LEU A 254 -24.68 -5.93 -15.55
C LEU A 254 -24.88 -5.86 -17.07
N ALA A 255 -24.14 -6.67 -17.83
CA ALA A 255 -24.25 -6.72 -19.28
C ALA A 255 -25.62 -7.25 -19.72
N VAL A 256 -26.14 -8.29 -19.06
CA VAL A 256 -27.49 -8.81 -19.31
C VAL A 256 -28.55 -7.74 -19.01
N ASP A 257 -28.42 -7.01 -17.90
CA ASP A 257 -29.37 -5.94 -17.56
C ASP A 257 -29.37 -4.79 -18.58
N ILE A 258 -28.18 -4.33 -19.00
CA ILE A 258 -28.02 -3.22 -19.95
C ILE A 258 -28.43 -3.63 -21.36
N PHE A 259 -27.87 -4.71 -21.90
CA PHE A 259 -28.08 -5.07 -23.30
C PHE A 259 -29.37 -5.85 -23.51
N PHE A 260 -29.68 -6.82 -22.65
CA PHE A 260 -30.82 -7.69 -22.88
C PHE A 260 -32.11 -7.11 -22.34
N ARG A 261 -32.17 -6.85 -21.02
CA ARG A 261 -33.41 -6.45 -20.36
C ARG A 261 -33.86 -5.05 -20.76
N LYS A 262 -32.94 -4.09 -20.86
CA LYS A 262 -33.27 -2.69 -21.19
C LYS A 262 -33.42 -2.42 -22.68
N GLU A 263 -32.61 -3.05 -23.54
CA GLU A 263 -32.63 -2.74 -24.99
C GLU A 263 -33.33 -3.82 -25.84
N VAL A 264 -33.04 -5.12 -25.62
CA VAL A 264 -33.55 -6.21 -26.49
C VAL A 264 -34.98 -6.61 -26.14
N VAL A 265 -35.30 -6.85 -24.86
CA VAL A 265 -36.65 -7.31 -24.43
C VAL A 265 -37.77 -6.38 -24.91
N PRO A 266 -37.66 -5.03 -24.82
CA PRO A 266 -38.69 -4.14 -25.35
C PRO A 266 -38.92 -4.30 -26.86
N LEU A 267 -37.85 -4.50 -27.64
CA LEU A 267 -37.94 -4.72 -29.09
C LEU A 267 -38.59 -6.06 -29.42
N LEU A 268 -38.28 -7.12 -28.66
CA LEU A 268 -38.92 -8.43 -28.81
C LEU A 268 -40.41 -8.37 -28.48
N LEU A 269 -40.80 -7.65 -27.44
CA LEU A 269 -42.21 -7.45 -27.06
C LEU A 269 -42.96 -6.57 -28.08
N GLU A 270 -42.31 -5.57 -28.66
CA GLU A 270 -42.87 -4.74 -29.74
C GLU A 270 -43.11 -5.60 -31.00
N PHE A 271 -42.11 -6.40 -31.39
CA PHE A 271 -42.21 -7.34 -32.50
C PHE A 271 -43.29 -8.41 -32.28
N ARG A 272 -43.40 -8.92 -31.05
CA ARG A 272 -44.47 -9.86 -30.64
C ARG A 272 -45.87 -9.28 -30.86
N LYS A 273 -46.05 -7.98 -30.57
CA LYS A 273 -47.35 -7.28 -30.69
C LYS A 273 -47.68 -6.86 -32.12
N GLN A 274 -46.69 -6.38 -32.88
CA GLN A 274 -46.91 -5.71 -34.16
C GLN A 274 -46.52 -6.56 -35.38
N GLY A 275 -45.73 -7.62 -35.19
CA GLY A 275 -45.07 -8.34 -36.28
C GLY A 275 -44.00 -7.48 -36.97
N GLY A 276 -43.54 -7.92 -38.15
CA GLY A 276 -42.56 -7.17 -38.94
C GLY A 276 -41.52 -8.04 -39.64
N SER A 277 -40.48 -7.40 -40.19
CA SER A 277 -39.35 -8.09 -40.82
C SER A 277 -38.26 -8.41 -39.80
N LEU A 278 -37.73 -9.62 -39.85
CA LEU A 278 -36.62 -10.07 -39.02
C LEU A 278 -35.33 -9.27 -39.28
N ALA A 279 -35.09 -8.88 -40.54
CA ALA A 279 -33.96 -8.01 -40.89
C ALA A 279 -34.05 -6.63 -40.22
N LEU A 280 -35.27 -6.08 -40.09
CA LEU A 280 -35.48 -4.81 -39.39
C LEU A 280 -35.30 -4.97 -37.88
N LEU A 281 -35.80 -6.07 -37.29
CA LEU A 281 -35.59 -6.39 -35.88
C LEU A 281 -34.10 -6.53 -35.55
N ARG A 282 -33.35 -7.27 -36.38
CA ARG A 282 -31.88 -7.39 -36.29
C ARG A 282 -31.21 -6.02 -36.30
N LYS A 283 -31.52 -5.19 -37.29
CA LYS A 283 -30.94 -3.86 -37.43
C LYS A 283 -31.23 -2.98 -36.20
N ARG A 284 -32.46 -3.00 -35.67
CA ARG A 284 -32.84 -2.24 -34.47
C ARG A 284 -32.12 -2.74 -33.21
N ILE A 285 -31.91 -4.05 -33.08
CA ILE A 285 -31.13 -4.64 -31.99
C ILE A 285 -29.67 -4.22 -32.08
N ASP A 286 -29.07 -4.29 -33.27
CA ASP A 286 -27.67 -3.88 -33.49
C ASP A 286 -27.48 -2.38 -33.20
N GLU A 287 -28.40 -1.52 -33.65
CA GLU A 287 -28.37 -0.08 -33.39
C GLU A 287 -28.51 0.25 -31.89
N ARG A 288 -29.42 -0.43 -31.18
CA ARG A 288 -29.66 -0.18 -29.75
C ARG A 288 -28.54 -0.72 -28.86
N THR A 289 -28.02 -1.90 -29.17
CA THR A 289 -26.89 -2.46 -28.42
C THR A 289 -25.61 -1.65 -28.64
N ALA A 290 -25.35 -1.18 -29.87
CA ALA A 290 -24.24 -0.27 -30.15
C ALA A 290 -24.38 1.08 -29.40
N ALA A 291 -25.60 1.61 -29.30
CA ALA A 291 -25.86 2.84 -28.56
C ALA A 291 -25.71 2.68 -27.03
N ALA A 292 -25.94 1.48 -26.49
CA ALA A 292 -25.81 1.18 -25.06
C ALA A 292 -24.38 0.83 -24.63
N GLU A 293 -23.46 0.59 -25.57
CA GLU A 293 -22.06 0.24 -25.29
C GLU A 293 -21.31 1.28 -24.41
N PRO A 294 -21.43 2.60 -24.65
CA PRO A 294 -20.75 3.60 -23.82
C PRO A 294 -21.20 3.56 -22.35
N LEU A 295 -22.49 3.27 -22.10
CA LEU A 295 -23.04 3.17 -20.75
C LEU A 295 -22.48 1.95 -20.01
N ALA A 296 -22.43 0.79 -20.67
CA ALA A 296 -21.80 -0.40 -20.09
C ALA A 296 -20.33 -0.15 -19.73
N ARG A 297 -19.59 0.51 -20.63
CA ARG A 297 -18.18 0.89 -20.41
C ARG A 297 -18.02 1.80 -19.19
N GLU A 298 -18.88 2.79 -19.03
CA GLU A 298 -18.83 3.69 -17.88
C GLU A 298 -19.05 2.93 -16.55
N HIS A 299 -20.01 2.01 -16.51
CA HIS A 299 -20.25 1.20 -15.31
C HIS A 299 -19.05 0.29 -14.98
N LEU A 300 -18.41 -0.27 -15.99
CA LEU A 300 -17.22 -1.12 -15.83
C LEU A 300 -16.02 -0.31 -15.31
N ALA A 301 -15.80 0.89 -15.88
CA ALA A 301 -14.78 1.83 -15.41
C ALA A 301 -14.99 2.25 -13.94
N ARG A 302 -16.24 2.23 -13.44
CA ARG A 302 -16.54 2.49 -12.01
C ARG A 302 -16.35 1.27 -11.12
N LEU A 303 -16.54 0.06 -11.63
CA LEU A 303 -16.39 -1.19 -10.86
C LEU A 303 -14.93 -1.59 -10.66
N ALA A 304 -14.11 -1.39 -11.69
CA ALA A 304 -12.73 -1.88 -11.71
C ALA A 304 -11.84 -1.27 -10.59
N PRO A 305 -11.88 0.03 -10.28
CA PRO A 305 -11.10 0.60 -9.18
C PRO A 305 -11.45 0.01 -7.81
N ARG A 306 -12.74 -0.18 -7.54
CA ARG A 306 -13.22 -0.78 -6.27
C ARG A 306 -12.78 -2.24 -6.13
N PHE A 307 -12.79 -2.98 -7.24
CA PHE A 307 -12.29 -4.34 -7.27
C PHE A 307 -10.79 -4.40 -6.96
N LEU A 308 -9.99 -3.56 -7.63
CA LEU A 308 -8.55 -3.50 -7.40
C LEU A 308 -8.21 -3.06 -5.98
N GLU A 309 -8.96 -2.14 -5.40
CA GLU A 309 -8.80 -1.70 -4.02
C GLU A 309 -9.11 -2.83 -3.04
N GLY A 310 -10.23 -3.55 -3.19
CA GLY A 310 -10.57 -4.68 -2.34
C GLY A 310 -9.56 -5.84 -2.46
N LEU A 311 -9.16 -6.19 -3.68
CA LEU A 311 -8.12 -7.21 -3.90
C LEU A 311 -6.80 -6.80 -3.23
N ARG A 312 -6.45 -5.52 -3.28
CA ARG A 312 -5.24 -4.98 -2.66
C ARG A 312 -5.23 -5.15 -1.16
N GLU A 313 -6.34 -4.83 -0.50
CA GLU A 313 -6.45 -4.96 0.95
C GLU A 313 -6.37 -6.42 1.38
N GLU A 314 -7.06 -7.32 0.69
CA GLU A 314 -7.05 -8.74 1.05
C GLU A 314 -5.70 -9.40 0.80
N VAL A 315 -5.05 -9.08 -0.32
CA VAL A 315 -3.68 -9.54 -0.58
C VAL A 315 -2.72 -9.01 0.48
N ARG A 316 -2.86 -7.73 0.87
CA ARG A 316 -2.04 -7.14 1.94
C ARG A 316 -2.25 -7.87 3.26
N ASP A 317 -3.49 -8.15 3.62
CA ASP A 317 -3.82 -8.77 4.91
C ASP A 317 -3.35 -10.23 4.94
N LEU A 318 -3.52 -10.97 3.85
CA LEU A 318 -3.01 -12.34 3.69
C LEU A 318 -1.47 -12.38 3.78
N LEU A 319 -0.78 -11.43 3.15
CA LEU A 319 0.67 -11.28 3.25
C LEU A 319 1.08 -10.91 4.67
N ALA A 320 0.38 -9.97 5.32
CA ALA A 320 0.67 -9.55 6.68
C ALA A 320 0.56 -10.73 7.65
N GLU A 321 -0.49 -11.54 7.53
CA GLU A 321 -0.69 -12.74 8.34
C GLU A 321 0.42 -13.78 8.12
N TRP A 322 0.77 -14.06 6.86
CA TRP A 322 1.82 -15.02 6.54
C TRP A 322 3.22 -14.57 7.00
N PHE A 323 3.57 -13.29 6.86
CA PHE A 323 4.84 -12.78 7.41
C PHE A 323 4.80 -12.77 8.95
N ALA A 324 3.66 -12.43 9.55
CA ALA A 324 3.49 -12.41 11.00
C ALA A 324 3.61 -13.81 11.62
N SER A 325 3.19 -14.88 10.93
CA SER A 325 3.39 -16.26 11.41
C SER A 325 4.87 -16.63 11.55
N HIS A 326 5.75 -15.93 10.83
CA HIS A 326 7.21 -16.05 10.94
C HIS A 326 7.85 -14.97 11.82
N GLY A 327 7.03 -14.17 12.49
CA GLY A 327 7.47 -13.10 13.39
C GLY A 327 8.16 -11.94 12.67
N VAL A 328 7.79 -11.70 11.41
CA VAL A 328 8.27 -10.60 10.56
C VAL A 328 7.11 -9.66 10.29
N ALA A 329 7.31 -8.35 10.49
CA ALA A 329 6.30 -7.36 10.12
C ALA A 329 6.45 -7.03 8.63
N LEU A 330 5.37 -7.10 7.86
CA LEU A 330 5.36 -6.66 6.47
C LEU A 330 5.53 -5.12 6.42
N PRO A 331 6.49 -4.58 5.64
CA PRO A 331 6.56 -3.14 5.40
C PRO A 331 5.26 -2.66 4.76
N ARG A 332 4.74 -1.51 5.21
CA ARG A 332 3.64 -0.80 4.54
C ARG A 332 4.14 -0.18 3.23
N LYS A 333 4.48 -1.00 2.24
CA LYS A 333 4.66 -0.52 0.86
C LYS A 333 3.30 -0.54 0.17
N ASP A 334 3.02 0.49 -0.60
CA ASP A 334 1.79 0.55 -1.38
C ASP A 334 1.82 -0.52 -2.47
N LEU A 335 0.90 -1.47 -2.35
CA LEU A 335 0.57 -2.46 -3.37
C LEU A 335 -0.19 -1.75 -4.50
N ALA A 336 0.50 -1.19 -5.49
CA ALA A 336 -0.15 -0.55 -6.62
C ALA A 336 -0.48 -1.57 -7.72
N PHE A 337 -1.77 -1.90 -7.84
CA PHE A 337 -2.29 -2.63 -9.00
C PHE A 337 -2.79 -1.63 -10.05
N VAL A 338 -2.44 -1.88 -11.31
CA VAL A 338 -2.93 -1.14 -12.47
C VAL A 338 -3.63 -2.16 -13.36
N LEU A 339 -4.83 -1.84 -13.84
CA LEU A 339 -5.49 -2.69 -14.85
C LEU A 339 -4.72 -2.59 -16.17
N PRO A 340 -4.48 -3.70 -16.87
CA PRO A 340 -3.97 -3.68 -18.23
C PRO A 340 -4.87 -2.86 -19.15
N ASP A 341 -4.25 -2.12 -20.07
CA ASP A 341 -4.94 -1.28 -21.07
C ASP A 341 -5.90 -2.08 -21.98
N GLU A 342 -5.73 -3.40 -22.05
CA GLU A 342 -6.59 -4.32 -22.81
C GLU A 342 -8.03 -4.42 -22.26
N LEU A 343 -8.26 -4.02 -20.99
CA LEU A 343 -9.59 -3.83 -20.40
C LEU A 343 -10.17 -2.43 -20.66
N SER A 344 -9.32 -1.50 -21.10
CA SER A 344 -9.67 -0.12 -21.50
C SER A 344 -10.13 -0.05 -22.96
N GLU A 345 -9.78 -1.06 -23.78
CA GLU A 345 -10.31 -1.26 -25.12
C GLU A 345 -11.81 -1.60 -25.11
N PRO A 346 -12.56 -1.40 -26.21
CA PRO A 346 -14.00 -1.66 -26.26
C PRO A 346 -14.35 -3.05 -25.71
N MET A 347 -14.94 -3.08 -24.50
CA MET A 347 -15.38 -4.30 -23.83
C MET A 347 -16.35 -5.12 -24.70
N LEU A 348 -16.96 -4.48 -25.71
CA LEU A 348 -17.79 -5.16 -26.69
C LEU A 348 -17.36 -4.82 -28.12
N ARG A 349 -16.32 -5.50 -28.60
CA ARG A 349 -16.45 -6.17 -29.91
C ARG A 349 -17.05 -7.55 -29.70
N VAL A 350 -18.14 -7.64 -28.94
CA VAL A 350 -19.04 -8.75 -29.14
C VAL A 350 -19.71 -8.45 -30.48
N ARG A 351 -19.17 -8.98 -31.58
CA ARG A 351 -20.06 -9.45 -32.66
C ARG A 351 -20.93 -10.44 -31.93
N THR A 352 -22.07 -10.01 -31.38
CA THR A 352 -22.95 -10.82 -30.54
C THR A 352 -23.19 -12.13 -31.27
N PRO A 353 -22.55 -13.25 -30.84
CA PRO A 353 -22.98 -14.55 -31.29
C PRO A 353 -24.41 -14.80 -30.78
N ALA A 354 -24.91 -13.98 -29.85
CA ALA A 354 -26.33 -13.88 -29.51
C ALA A 354 -27.19 -13.24 -30.61
N ALA A 355 -26.71 -12.27 -31.40
CA ALA A 355 -27.47 -11.75 -32.54
C ALA A 355 -27.45 -12.76 -33.71
N ASP A 356 -26.30 -13.37 -34.00
CA ASP A 356 -26.18 -14.42 -35.02
C ASP A 356 -26.84 -15.74 -34.59
N GLY A 357 -26.78 -16.09 -33.30
CA GLY A 357 -27.40 -17.26 -32.67
C GLY A 357 -28.91 -17.12 -32.51
N MET A 358 -29.42 -15.92 -32.17
CA MET A 358 -30.86 -15.63 -32.21
C MET A 358 -31.39 -15.72 -33.65
N LEU A 359 -30.60 -15.36 -34.66
CA LEU A 359 -30.98 -15.49 -36.07
C LEU A 359 -30.83 -16.92 -36.61
N ASP A 360 -29.95 -17.74 -36.06
CA ASP A 360 -29.88 -19.16 -36.40
C ASP A 360 -30.97 -19.96 -35.68
N VAL A 361 -31.38 -19.60 -34.46
CA VAL A 361 -32.51 -20.19 -33.72
C VAL A 361 -33.86 -19.75 -34.32
N VAL A 362 -34.01 -18.46 -34.64
CA VAL A 362 -35.18 -17.95 -35.38
C VAL A 362 -35.17 -18.47 -36.83
N GLY A 363 -34.00 -18.59 -37.45
CA GLY A 363 -33.82 -19.16 -38.78
C GLY A 363 -34.08 -20.67 -38.84
N THR A 364 -33.81 -21.43 -37.77
CA THR A 364 -34.19 -22.84 -37.63
C THR A 364 -35.65 -23.01 -37.20
N ALA A 365 -36.24 -22.08 -36.44
CA ALA A 365 -37.66 -22.09 -36.14
C ALA A 365 -38.51 -21.76 -37.39
N VAL A 366 -38.11 -20.75 -38.17
CA VAL A 366 -38.70 -20.41 -39.46
C VAL A 366 -38.41 -21.51 -40.47
N GLY A 367 -37.16 -21.98 -40.56
CA GLY A 367 -36.76 -23.11 -41.39
C GLY A 367 -37.50 -24.40 -41.04
N GLY A 368 -37.81 -24.61 -39.75
CA GLY A 368 -38.56 -25.72 -39.17
C GLY A 368 -40.06 -25.65 -39.46
N LEU A 369 -40.67 -24.47 -39.36
CA LEU A 369 -42.04 -24.20 -39.79
C LEU A 369 -42.20 -24.37 -41.32
N LEU A 370 -41.19 -23.96 -42.09
CA LEU A 370 -41.16 -24.11 -43.55
C LEU A 370 -40.86 -25.55 -43.99
N THR A 371 -40.03 -26.31 -43.25
CA THR A 371 -39.79 -27.74 -43.50
C THR A 371 -40.94 -28.62 -43.01
N ALA A 372 -41.64 -28.26 -41.94
CA ALA A 372 -42.89 -28.92 -41.55
C ALA A 372 -43.98 -28.70 -42.62
N GLY A 373 -44.04 -27.50 -43.21
CA GLY A 373 -44.87 -27.21 -44.39
C GLY A 373 -44.45 -27.97 -45.66
N ALA A 374 -43.15 -28.25 -45.83
CA ALA A 374 -42.65 -29.09 -46.93
C ALA A 374 -42.88 -30.59 -46.69
N ALA A 375 -42.81 -31.05 -45.43
CA ALA A 375 -43.13 -32.41 -45.02
C ALA A 375 -44.63 -32.73 -45.16
N MET A 376 -45.50 -31.71 -45.08
CA MET A 376 -46.92 -31.83 -45.44
C MET A 376 -47.17 -32.17 -46.91
N LEU A 377 -46.22 -31.86 -47.81
CA LEU A 377 -46.29 -32.23 -49.23
C LEU A 377 -45.64 -33.58 -49.54
N CYS A 378 -44.83 -34.11 -48.63
CA CYS A 378 -44.20 -35.42 -48.71
C CYS A 378 -44.75 -36.35 -47.62
N GLY A 379 -46.06 -36.61 -47.66
CA GLY A 379 -46.77 -37.68 -46.93
C GLY A 379 -46.16 -38.13 -45.59
N GLY A 380 -46.48 -37.43 -44.50
CA GLY A 380 -46.17 -37.83 -43.12
C GLY A 380 -47.32 -37.52 -42.16
N SER A 381 -47.60 -38.42 -41.23
CA SER A 381 -48.89 -38.65 -40.54
C SER A 381 -49.35 -37.61 -39.48
N SER A 382 -50.53 -37.03 -39.70
CA SER A 382 -51.77 -37.07 -38.89
C SER A 382 -51.94 -36.53 -37.45
N THR A 383 -51.12 -35.65 -36.86
CA THR A 383 -51.48 -35.10 -35.51
C THR A 383 -51.52 -33.58 -35.35
N ALA A 384 -51.00 -32.77 -36.28
CA ALA A 384 -51.04 -31.30 -36.16
C ALA A 384 -52.22 -30.61 -36.89
N LEU A 385 -53.06 -31.38 -37.60
CA LEU A 385 -54.08 -30.87 -38.53
C LEU A 385 -55.46 -30.59 -37.90
N ILE A 386 -55.66 -30.94 -36.62
CA ILE A 386 -57.00 -30.91 -35.99
C ILE A 386 -57.29 -29.56 -35.29
N THR A 387 -56.27 -28.74 -35.04
CA THR A 387 -56.42 -27.49 -34.25
C THR A 387 -56.43 -26.20 -35.07
N ALA A 388 -56.06 -26.23 -36.35
CA ALA A 388 -56.13 -25.07 -37.24
C ALA A 388 -57.38 -25.21 -38.13
N GLY A 389 -58.40 -24.39 -37.88
CA GLY A 389 -59.61 -24.34 -38.71
C GLY A 389 -59.32 -24.08 -40.20
N PRO A 390 -60.33 -24.12 -41.08
CA PRO A 390 -60.18 -24.14 -42.55
C PRO A 390 -59.34 -22.99 -43.15
N ILE A 391 -59.20 -21.87 -42.43
CA ILE A 391 -58.37 -20.71 -42.82
C ILE A 391 -56.85 -21.00 -42.63
N GLY A 392 -56.48 -21.78 -41.61
CA GLY A 392 -55.08 -22.18 -41.36
C GLY A 392 -54.56 -23.22 -42.36
N LEU A 393 -55.45 -24.08 -42.86
CA LEU A 393 -55.17 -25.04 -43.94
C LEU A 393 -54.84 -24.34 -45.28
N ALA A 394 -55.59 -23.30 -45.63
CA ALA A 394 -55.36 -22.55 -46.87
C ALA A 394 -54.07 -21.70 -46.79
N ALA A 395 -53.81 -21.05 -45.66
CA ALA A 395 -52.61 -20.25 -45.45
C ALA A 395 -51.33 -21.11 -45.39
N GLY A 396 -51.38 -22.27 -44.73
CA GLY A 396 -50.25 -23.21 -44.63
C GLY A 396 -49.88 -23.85 -45.98
N ALA A 397 -50.88 -24.18 -46.81
CA ALA A 397 -50.64 -24.76 -48.15
C ALA A 397 -50.00 -23.75 -49.11
N ILE A 398 -50.42 -22.48 -49.07
CA ILE A 398 -49.87 -21.41 -49.93
C ILE A 398 -48.45 -21.04 -49.52
N LEU A 399 -48.18 -20.95 -48.22
CA LEU A 399 -46.84 -20.67 -47.67
C LEU A 399 -45.87 -21.84 -47.85
N GLY A 400 -46.34 -23.09 -47.68
CA GLY A 400 -45.54 -24.29 -47.91
C GLY A 400 -45.17 -24.51 -49.38
N ALA A 401 -46.12 -24.27 -50.31
CA ALA A 401 -45.88 -24.40 -51.75
C ALA A 401 -44.92 -23.32 -52.28
N SER A 402 -45.06 -22.08 -51.83
CA SER A 402 -44.18 -20.98 -52.23
C SER A 402 -42.76 -21.13 -51.68
N ALA A 403 -42.61 -21.59 -50.43
CA ALA A 403 -41.31 -21.87 -49.81
C ALA A 403 -40.62 -23.10 -50.40
N GLY A 404 -41.36 -24.18 -50.68
CA GLY A 404 -40.84 -25.37 -51.36
C GLY A 404 -40.37 -25.07 -52.78
N TRP A 405 -41.11 -24.25 -53.52
CA TRP A 405 -40.73 -23.78 -54.86
C TRP A 405 -39.48 -22.87 -54.85
N MET A 406 -39.35 -21.99 -53.85
CA MET A 406 -38.15 -21.15 -53.67
C MET A 406 -36.90 -21.95 -53.25
N LEU A 407 -37.06 -22.96 -52.37
CA LEU A 407 -36.00 -23.88 -51.96
C LEU A 407 -35.44 -24.67 -53.16
N LEU A 408 -36.34 -25.19 -54.01
CA LEU A 408 -35.99 -25.95 -55.22
C LEU A 408 -35.29 -25.10 -56.27
N ARG A 409 -35.58 -23.80 -56.36
CA ARG A 409 -35.11 -22.92 -57.44
C ARG A 409 -33.89 -22.05 -57.07
N TYR A 410 -33.68 -21.73 -55.79
CA TYR A 410 -32.69 -20.72 -55.38
C TYR A 410 -31.70 -21.14 -54.27
N GLY A 411 -31.87 -22.31 -53.66
CA GLY A 411 -30.95 -22.85 -52.64
C GLY A 411 -31.01 -22.19 -51.25
N LYS A 412 -30.43 -22.84 -50.23
CA LYS A 412 -30.52 -22.47 -48.80
C LYS A 412 -30.11 -21.02 -48.48
N ALA A 413 -29.05 -20.51 -49.13
CA ALA A 413 -28.50 -19.19 -48.83
C ALA A 413 -29.46 -18.04 -49.24
N ARG A 414 -30.07 -18.13 -50.42
CA ARG A 414 -31.01 -17.13 -50.94
C ARG A 414 -32.36 -17.19 -50.20
N MET A 415 -32.71 -18.37 -49.66
CA MET A 415 -33.92 -18.57 -48.86
C MET A 415 -33.80 -17.94 -47.47
N LYS A 416 -32.63 -18.02 -46.81
CA LYS A 416 -32.32 -17.29 -45.57
C LYS A 416 -32.48 -15.77 -45.78
N GLU A 417 -31.92 -15.25 -46.86
CA GLU A 417 -32.00 -13.82 -47.22
C GLU A 417 -33.44 -13.35 -47.55
N THR A 418 -34.26 -14.23 -48.12
CA THR A 418 -35.67 -13.93 -48.44
C THR A 418 -36.57 -14.04 -47.21
N ALA A 419 -36.32 -15.04 -46.34
CA ALA A 419 -37.04 -15.22 -45.09
C ALA A 419 -36.78 -14.06 -44.10
N GLU A 420 -35.55 -13.54 -44.06
CA GLU A 420 -35.20 -12.36 -43.26
C GLU A 420 -35.95 -11.08 -43.69
N ARG A 421 -36.29 -10.96 -44.98
CA ARG A 421 -37.03 -9.82 -45.56
C ARG A 421 -38.55 -9.99 -45.51
N MET A 422 -39.05 -11.17 -45.16
CA MET A 422 -40.48 -11.46 -45.11
C MET A 422 -41.11 -10.75 -43.90
N LYS A 423 -42.26 -10.09 -44.11
CA LYS A 423 -43.02 -9.45 -43.02
C LYS A 423 -43.88 -10.50 -42.33
N LEU A 424 -43.52 -10.84 -41.09
CA LEU A 424 -44.27 -11.78 -40.26
C LEU A 424 -45.52 -11.09 -39.66
N PRO A 425 -46.72 -11.69 -39.79
CA PRO A 425 -47.91 -11.23 -39.08
C PRO A 425 -47.76 -11.36 -37.56
N ALA A 426 -48.44 -10.51 -36.79
CA ALA A 426 -48.38 -10.49 -35.33
C ALA A 426 -48.67 -11.85 -34.66
N LEU A 427 -49.59 -12.65 -35.22
CA LEU A 427 -49.97 -13.95 -34.67
C LEU A 427 -48.84 -15.00 -34.79
N LEU A 428 -48.09 -14.95 -35.89
CA LEU A 428 -46.89 -15.77 -36.08
C LEU A 428 -45.72 -15.26 -35.22
N ALA A 429 -45.55 -13.94 -35.10
CA ALA A 429 -44.55 -13.36 -34.21
C ALA A 429 -44.81 -13.70 -32.73
N ALA A 430 -46.08 -13.69 -32.30
CA ALA A 430 -46.51 -14.06 -30.95
C ALA A 430 -46.31 -15.55 -30.62
N PHE A 431 -46.42 -16.43 -31.62
CA PHE A 431 -46.12 -17.85 -31.48
C PHE A 431 -44.60 -18.12 -31.46
N MET A 432 -43.83 -17.34 -32.21
CA MET A 432 -42.38 -17.51 -32.29
C MET A 432 -41.63 -16.96 -31.08
N ILE A 433 -42.13 -15.89 -30.46
CA ILE A 433 -41.53 -15.22 -29.32
C ILE A 433 -42.50 -15.32 -28.13
N ASP A 434 -42.41 -16.44 -27.40
CA ASP A 434 -43.12 -16.63 -26.13
C ASP A 434 -42.24 -16.26 -24.93
N GLU A 435 -42.84 -16.19 -23.74
CA GLU A 435 -42.12 -15.80 -22.51
C GLU A 435 -41.03 -16.80 -22.14
N LYS A 436 -41.25 -18.09 -22.42
CA LYS A 436 -40.26 -19.14 -22.16
C LYS A 436 -39.02 -18.95 -23.03
N ARG A 437 -39.18 -18.65 -24.32
CA ARG A 437 -38.07 -18.38 -25.23
C ARG A 437 -37.33 -17.10 -24.92
N ILE A 438 -38.03 -16.05 -24.45
CA ILE A 438 -37.36 -14.83 -23.98
C ILE A 438 -36.48 -15.16 -22.76
N ALA A 439 -36.97 -15.98 -21.83
CA ALA A 439 -36.20 -16.42 -20.67
C ALA A 439 -35.03 -17.35 -21.05
N ASP A 440 -35.24 -18.28 -21.99
CA ASP A 440 -34.19 -19.16 -22.50
C ASP A 440 -33.09 -18.33 -23.20
N LEU A 441 -33.47 -17.31 -23.99
CA LEU A 441 -32.55 -16.35 -24.61
C LEU A 441 -31.75 -15.52 -23.60
N GLU A 442 -32.37 -15.17 -22.47
CA GLU A 442 -31.70 -14.45 -21.38
C GLU A 442 -30.59 -15.31 -20.77
N ASN A 443 -30.88 -16.59 -20.51
CA ASN A 443 -29.94 -17.55 -19.96
C ASN A 443 -28.80 -17.83 -20.95
N ASP A 444 -29.12 -18.12 -22.21
CA ASP A 444 -28.11 -18.39 -23.26
C ASP A 444 -27.17 -17.19 -23.46
N LEU A 445 -27.70 -15.97 -23.40
CA LEU A 445 -26.89 -14.76 -23.49
C LEU A 445 -26.04 -14.55 -22.24
N SER A 446 -26.58 -14.82 -21.06
CA SER A 446 -25.85 -14.75 -19.79
C SER A 446 -24.65 -15.71 -19.81
N ASP A 447 -24.87 -16.95 -20.22
CA ASP A 447 -23.82 -17.97 -20.31
C ASP A 447 -22.77 -17.60 -21.36
N ALA A 448 -23.19 -17.13 -22.54
CA ALA A 448 -22.26 -16.68 -23.59
C ALA A 448 -21.45 -15.44 -23.18
N LEU A 449 -22.04 -14.53 -22.40
CA LEU A 449 -21.34 -13.37 -21.82
C LEU A 449 -20.36 -13.81 -20.75
N ALA A 450 -20.74 -14.72 -19.86
CA ALA A 450 -19.87 -15.27 -18.83
C ALA A 450 -18.64 -15.94 -19.45
N ASP A 451 -18.84 -16.83 -20.43
CA ASP A 451 -17.76 -17.49 -21.18
C ASP A 451 -16.85 -16.48 -21.91
N HIS A 452 -17.43 -15.41 -22.48
CA HIS A 452 -16.66 -14.39 -23.19
C HIS A 452 -15.82 -13.55 -22.22
N LEU A 453 -16.39 -13.20 -21.07
CA LEU A 453 -15.71 -12.47 -20.01
C LEU A 453 -14.58 -13.34 -19.44
N GLU A 454 -14.85 -14.60 -19.09
CA GLU A 454 -13.83 -15.53 -18.54
C GLU A 454 -12.58 -15.57 -19.42
N ARG A 455 -12.75 -15.75 -20.75
CA ARG A 455 -11.62 -15.77 -21.70
C ARG A 455 -10.85 -14.45 -21.76
N ARG A 456 -11.53 -13.31 -21.57
CA ARG A 456 -10.95 -11.96 -21.53
C ARG A 456 -10.26 -11.66 -20.20
N PHE A 457 -10.63 -12.32 -19.10
CA PHE A 457 -9.98 -12.16 -17.80
C PHE A 457 -8.76 -13.06 -17.59
N VAL A 458 -8.54 -14.08 -18.45
CA VAL A 458 -7.33 -14.91 -18.38
C VAL A 458 -6.02 -14.10 -18.40
N PRO A 459 -5.82 -13.10 -19.29
CA PRO A 459 -4.63 -12.25 -19.26
C PRO A 459 -4.53 -11.41 -17.98
N LEU A 460 -5.64 -10.82 -17.51
CA LEU A 460 -5.69 -10.06 -16.25
C LEU A 460 -5.27 -10.94 -15.07
N LYS A 461 -5.81 -12.16 -15.00
CA LYS A 461 -5.49 -13.13 -13.95
C LYS A 461 -4.00 -13.44 -13.93
N ARG A 462 -3.40 -13.68 -15.11
CA ARG A 462 -1.96 -13.93 -15.23
C ARG A 462 -1.11 -12.73 -14.82
N GLU A 463 -1.48 -11.52 -15.25
CA GLU A 463 -0.73 -10.31 -14.88
C GLU A 463 -0.82 -10.02 -13.38
N LEU A 464 -2.01 -10.15 -12.79
CA LEU A 464 -2.20 -10.00 -11.35
C LEU A 464 -1.34 -11.02 -10.59
N ASP A 465 -1.39 -12.29 -10.99
CA ASP A 465 -0.58 -13.35 -10.39
C ASP A 465 0.93 -13.04 -10.52
N ASP A 466 1.42 -12.65 -11.69
CA ASP A 466 2.84 -12.35 -11.92
C ASP A 466 3.33 -11.13 -11.15
N ARG A 467 2.52 -10.07 -11.06
CA ARG A 467 2.83 -8.88 -10.25
C ARG A 467 2.92 -9.22 -8.78
N ILE A 468 1.95 -9.98 -8.25
CA ILE A 468 1.98 -10.36 -6.84
C ILE A 468 3.16 -11.31 -6.57
N ARG A 469 3.43 -12.28 -7.46
CA ARG A 469 4.60 -13.16 -7.38
C ARG A 469 5.91 -12.37 -7.29
N THR A 470 6.07 -11.36 -8.14
CA THR A 470 7.27 -10.51 -8.17
C THR A 470 7.42 -9.72 -6.88
N LEU A 471 6.34 -9.09 -6.42
CA LEU A 471 6.35 -8.30 -5.19
C LEU A 471 6.70 -9.13 -3.96
N VAL A 472 6.09 -10.32 -3.82
CA VAL A 472 6.39 -11.22 -2.70
C VAL A 472 7.86 -11.64 -2.71
N ARG A 473 8.40 -11.95 -3.89
CA ARG A 473 9.81 -12.32 -4.05
C ARG A 473 10.74 -11.17 -3.67
N ASP A 474 10.40 -9.95 -4.07
CA ASP A 474 11.18 -8.75 -3.75
C ASP A 474 11.18 -8.42 -2.25
N GLU A 475 10.04 -8.58 -1.57
CA GLU A 475 9.96 -8.40 -0.12
C GLU A 475 10.75 -9.46 0.65
N ILE A 476 10.70 -10.74 0.23
CA ILE A 476 11.56 -11.79 0.80
C ILE A 476 13.03 -11.46 0.58
N ARG A 477 13.39 -10.87 -0.56
CA ARG A 477 14.77 -10.46 -0.86
C ARG A 477 15.21 -9.27 0.00
N ALA A 478 14.32 -8.32 0.28
CA ALA A 478 14.58 -7.15 1.13
C ALA A 478 14.89 -7.54 2.58
N LEU A 479 14.36 -8.67 3.07
CA LEU A 479 14.74 -9.25 4.37
C LEU A 479 16.24 -9.60 4.48
N ASN A 480 17.01 -9.57 3.38
CA ASN A 480 18.46 -9.72 3.43
C ASN A 480 19.19 -8.51 4.05
N GLU A 481 18.63 -7.30 4.02
CA GLU A 481 19.37 -6.09 4.46
C GLU A 481 19.68 -6.09 5.96
N ILE A 482 18.89 -6.82 6.76
CA ILE A 482 19.14 -7.00 8.21
C ILE A 482 20.34 -7.94 8.46
N ASN A 483 20.66 -8.85 7.53
CA ASN A 483 21.81 -9.75 7.66
C ASN A 483 23.14 -9.10 7.24
N SER A 484 23.11 -7.95 6.55
CA SER A 484 24.30 -7.21 6.12
C SER A 484 24.91 -6.28 7.17
N PHE A 485 24.33 -6.21 8.37
CA PHE A 485 24.92 -5.53 9.54
C PHE A 485 25.87 -6.41 10.34
#